data_AF-A0A7Y1XRY3-F1
#
_entry.id   AF-A0A7Y1XRY3-F1
#
_cell.length_a   1.000
_cell.length_b   1.000
_cell.length_c   1.000
_cell.angle_alpha   90.00
_cell.angle_beta   90.00
_cell.angle_gamma   90.00
#
_symmetry.space_group_name_H-M   'P 1'
#
loop_
_entity.id
_entity.type
_entity.pdbx_description
1 polymer ?
#
loop_
_entity_poly.entity_id
_entity_poly.type
_entity_poly.pdbx_seq_one_letter_code
_entity_poly.pdbx_strand_id
1 'polypeptide(L)'
;MMRNVMNKWTWTKTSFTGLMQLIIAAAFSIAIALPASANPRDQAKRIHDRLAGVPPTDAVLDSMEALLPGNPQAAAEIAMNDVNFYNV
;
A
#
# COMPACT_ATOMS: atom_id res chain seq x y z
N MET A 1 -22.14 -61.41 -33.37
CA MET A 1 -21.67 -60.33 -34.25
C MET A 1 -21.77 -59.00 -33.49
N MET A 2 -20.87 -58.07 -33.76
CA MET A 2 -20.32 -57.04 -32.87
C MET A 2 -21.19 -55.80 -32.54
N ARG A 3 -21.01 -55.33 -31.29
CA ARG A 3 -20.79 -53.96 -30.76
C ARG A 3 -21.77 -52.81 -31.11
N ASN A 4 -22.28 -52.13 -30.08
CA ASN A 4 -21.82 -50.76 -29.74
C ASN A 4 -22.40 -50.26 -28.41
N VAL A 5 -21.59 -50.24 -27.36
CA VAL A 5 -21.85 -49.44 -26.15
C VAL A 5 -21.22 -48.07 -26.35
N MET A 6 -22.05 -47.08 -26.64
CA MET A 6 -21.62 -45.71 -26.88
C MET A 6 -21.39 -45.02 -25.54
N ASN A 7 -20.16 -45.14 -25.02
CA ASN A 7 -19.75 -44.52 -23.77
C ASN A 7 -19.60 -43.00 -23.99
N LYS A 8 -20.61 -42.21 -23.61
CA LYS A 8 -20.56 -40.75 -23.68
C LYS A 8 -19.72 -40.20 -22.52
N TRP A 9 -18.41 -40.38 -22.67
CA TRP A 9 -17.40 -39.76 -21.83
C TRP A 9 -17.27 -38.29 -22.21
N THR A 10 -17.99 -37.41 -21.52
CA THR A 10 -17.88 -35.97 -21.73
C THR A 10 -16.71 -35.41 -20.92
N TRP A 11 -15.50 -35.49 -21.49
CA TRP A 11 -14.35 -34.75 -20.97
C TRP A 11 -14.60 -33.24 -21.04
N THR A 12 -14.71 -32.63 -19.86
CA THR A 12 -14.32 -31.26 -19.50
C THR A 12 -14.80 -30.11 -20.40
N LYS A 13 -15.97 -29.55 -20.06
CA LYS A 13 -16.33 -28.14 -20.35
C LYS A 13 -15.76 -27.17 -19.30
N THR A 14 -14.55 -27.40 -18.80
CA THR A 14 -13.95 -26.60 -17.71
C THR A 14 -12.86 -25.64 -18.18
N SER A 15 -12.38 -25.76 -19.43
CA SER A 15 -11.29 -24.92 -19.94
C SER A 15 -11.72 -23.49 -20.24
N PHE A 16 -12.92 -23.28 -20.79
CA PHE A 16 -13.43 -21.95 -21.11
C PHE A 16 -13.83 -21.15 -19.85
N THR A 17 -14.47 -21.81 -18.89
CA THR A 17 -14.81 -21.21 -17.59
C THR A 17 -13.58 -20.89 -16.74
N GLY A 18 -12.56 -21.76 -16.75
CA GLY A 18 -11.31 -21.54 -16.04
C GLY A 18 -10.56 -20.29 -16.53
N LEU A 19 -10.45 -20.09 -17.85
CA LEU A 19 -9.80 -18.90 -18.41
C LEU A 19 -10.57 -17.61 -18.07
N MET A 20 -11.90 -17.64 -18.14
CA MET A 20 -12.74 -16.50 -17.75
C MET A 20 -12.60 -16.17 -16.26
N GLN A 21 -12.52 -17.18 -15.39
CA GLN A 21 -12.29 -16.97 -13.95
C GLN A 21 -10.90 -16.37 -13.66
N LEU A 22 -9.87 -16.78 -14.40
CA LEU A 22 -8.53 -16.18 -14.26
C LEU A 22 -8.51 -14.71 -14.68
N ILE A 23 -9.20 -14.35 -15.77
CA ILE A 23 -9.31 -12.95 -16.21
C ILE A 23 -10.05 -12.11 -15.16
N ILE A 24 -11.16 -12.62 -14.62
CA ILE A 24 -11.93 -11.94 -13.58
C ILE A 24 -11.09 -11.77 -12.30
N ALA A 25 -10.38 -12.81 -11.87
CA ALA A 25 -9.52 -12.76 -10.70
C ALA A 25 -8.33 -11.79 -10.88
N ALA A 26 -7.76 -11.73 -12.07
CA ALA A 26 -6.70 -10.77 -12.40
C ALA A 26 -7.22 -9.33 -12.40
N ALA A 27 -8.38 -9.09 -13.03
CA ALA A 27 -9.02 -7.78 -13.03
C ALA A 27 -9.39 -7.31 -11.60
N PHE A 28 -9.88 -8.23 -10.76
CA PHE A 28 -10.20 -7.95 -9.37
C PHE A 28 -8.96 -7.63 -8.53
N SER A 29 -7.86 -8.37 -8.73
CA SER A 29 -6.58 -8.11 -8.07
C SER A 29 -6.01 -6.72 -8.41
N ILE A 30 -6.14 -6.29 -9.67
CA ILE A 30 -5.72 -4.95 -10.10
C ILE A 30 -6.64 -3.88 -9.49
N ALA A 31 -7.95 -4.13 -9.43
CA ALA A 31 -8.92 -3.18 -8.90
C ALA A 31 -8.73 -2.87 -7.40
N ILE A 32 -8.15 -3.80 -6.62
CA ILE A 32 -7.91 -3.63 -5.18
C ILE A 32 -6.54 -3.01 -4.88
N ALA A 33 -5.67 -2.84 -5.88
CA ALA A 33 -4.37 -2.19 -5.71
C ALA A 33 -4.51 -0.67 -5.55
N LEU A 34 -5.08 -0.24 -4.42
CA LEU A 34 -5.14 1.17 -4.04
C LEU A 34 -3.82 1.57 -3.37
N PRO A 35 -3.22 2.72 -3.73
CA PRO A 35 -2.08 3.24 -3.01
C PRO A 35 -2.51 3.57 -1.57
N ALA A 36 -1.78 3.06 -0.58
CA ALA A 36 -1.97 3.43 0.81
C ALA A 36 -1.52 4.90 0.98
N SER A 37 -2.48 5.83 0.90
CA SER A 37 -2.23 7.25 1.16
C SER A 37 -2.15 7.48 2.67
N ALA A 38 -0.94 7.63 3.19
CA ALA A 38 -0.75 8.12 4.55
C ALA A 38 -1.01 9.63 4.56
N ASN A 39 -1.79 10.11 5.53
CA ASN A 39 -1.96 11.53 5.75
C ASN A 39 -0.57 12.19 5.93
N PRO A 40 -0.22 13.25 5.17
CA PRO A 40 1.04 13.96 5.31
C PRO A 40 1.32 14.39 6.76
N ARG A 41 0.26 14.77 7.50
CA ARG A 41 0.36 15.11 8.93
C ARG A 41 0.81 13.92 9.80
N ASP A 42 0.27 12.73 9.55
CA ASP A 42 0.68 11.52 10.28
C ASP A 42 2.10 11.09 9.90
N GLN A 43 2.48 11.31 8.64
CA GLN A 43 3.85 11.07 8.18
C GLN A 43 4.83 12.03 8.86
N ALA A 44 4.51 13.32 8.95
CA ALA A 44 5.31 14.32 9.65
C ALA A 44 5.50 13.93 11.13
N LYS A 45 4.41 13.56 11.82
CA LYS A 45 4.47 13.13 13.21
C LYS A 45 5.41 11.93 13.41
N ARG A 46 5.29 10.90 12.56
CA ARG A 46 6.18 9.73 12.63
C ARG A 46 7.65 10.08 12.41
N ILE A 47 7.95 11.01 11.50
CA ILE A 47 9.33 11.48 11.29
C ILE A 47 9.84 12.18 12.54
N HIS A 48 9.06 13.10 13.11
CA HIS A 48 9.46 13.83 14.32
C HIS A 48 9.67 12.91 15.52
N ASP A 49 8.70 12.02 15.78
CA ASP A 49 8.76 11.06 16.89
C ASP A 49 9.99 10.14 16.79
N ARG A 50 10.41 9.80 15.56
CA ARG A 50 11.58 8.94 15.32
C ARG A 50 12.91 9.66 15.47
N LEU A 51 12.97 10.93 15.07
CA LEU A 51 14.20 11.71 15.08
C LEU A 51 14.40 12.38 16.44
N ALA A 52 13.45 13.22 16.87
CA ALA A 52 13.55 13.98 18.11
C ALA A 52 13.22 13.16 19.37
N GLY A 53 12.59 11.99 19.23
CA GLY A 53 12.23 11.13 20.36
C GLY A 53 11.10 11.67 21.24
N VAL A 54 10.51 12.81 20.87
CA VAL A 54 9.41 13.47 21.57
C VAL A 54 8.31 13.89 20.60
N PRO A 55 7.05 14.00 21.07
CA PRO A 55 5.95 14.48 20.23
C PRO A 55 6.20 15.92 19.74
N PRO A 56 5.90 16.24 18.45
CA PRO A 56 6.00 17.60 17.92
C PRO A 56 4.93 18.53 18.50
N THR A 57 5.20 19.83 18.45
CA THR A 57 4.16 20.86 18.59
C THR A 57 3.37 21.01 17.29
N ASP A 58 2.14 21.55 17.38
CA ASP A 58 1.30 21.75 16.20
C ASP A 58 1.96 22.64 15.13
N ALA A 59 2.68 23.69 15.54
CA ALA A 59 3.35 24.59 14.61
C ALA A 59 4.50 23.92 13.83
N VAL A 60 5.26 23.06 14.51
CA VAL A 60 6.32 22.24 13.86
C VAL A 60 5.67 21.23 12.92
N LEU A 61 4.56 20.63 13.34
CA LEU A 61 3.83 19.64 12.55
C LEU A 61 3.24 20.26 11.27
N ASP A 62 2.64 21.45 11.35
CA ASP A 62 2.12 22.19 10.20
C ASP A 62 3.24 22.53 9.21
N SER A 63 4.42 22.91 9.71
CA SER A 63 5.59 23.22 8.89
C SER A 63 6.12 21.98 8.15
N MET A 64 6.14 20.83 8.81
CA MET A 64 6.54 19.55 8.21
C MET A 64 5.48 19.01 7.24
N GLU A 65 4.19 19.19 7.54
CA GLU A 65 3.07 18.77 6.69
C GLU A 65 3.12 19.47 5.33
N ALA A 66 3.42 20.78 5.30
CA ALA A 66 3.55 21.55 4.07
C ALA A 66 4.68 21.03 3.13
N LEU A 67 5.63 20.29 3.67
CA LEU A 67 6.74 19.71 2.92
C LEU A 67 6.45 18.29 2.42
N LEU A 68 5.40 17.62 2.90
CA LEU A 68 5.12 16.22 2.59
C LEU A 68 3.97 16.06 1.59
N PRO A 69 4.06 15.08 0.67
CA PRO A 69 5.14 14.09 0.51
C PRO A 69 6.35 14.59 -0.31
N GLY A 70 6.36 15.85 -0.77
CA GLY A 70 7.28 16.35 -1.79
C GLY A 70 8.77 16.42 -1.39
N ASN A 71 9.06 16.79 -0.14
CA ASN A 71 10.41 16.97 0.39
C ASN A 71 10.53 16.40 1.83
N PRO A 72 10.61 15.07 1.98
CA PRO A 72 10.76 14.44 3.29
C PRO A 72 12.09 14.76 3.96
N GLN A 73 13.13 15.14 3.19
CA GLN A 73 14.42 15.51 3.74
C GLN A 73 14.35 16.84 4.50
N ALA A 74 13.70 17.86 3.92
CA ALA A 74 13.48 19.12 4.63
C ALA A 74 12.61 18.94 5.89
N ALA A 75 11.62 18.04 5.86
CA ALA A 75 10.85 17.70 7.06
C ALA A 75 11.73 17.04 8.14
N ALA A 76 12.68 16.17 7.75
CA ALA A 76 13.64 15.58 8.68
C ALA A 76 14.60 16.63 9.27
N GLU A 77 15.06 17.58 8.47
CA GLU A 77 15.89 18.71 8.94
C GLU A 77 15.16 19.54 10.01
N ILE A 78 13.85 19.80 9.82
CA ILE A 78 13.02 20.47 10.84
C ILE A 78 13.01 19.65 12.15
N ALA A 79 12.78 18.34 12.07
CA ALA A 79 12.75 17.49 13.27
C ALA A 79 14.11 17.40 13.98
N MET A 80 15.22 17.42 13.25
CA MET A 80 16.57 17.41 13.82
C MET A 80 16.96 18.73 14.49
N ASN A 81 16.26 19.83 14.19
CA ASN A 81 16.45 21.11 14.87
C ASN A 81 15.80 21.15 16.26
N ASP A 82 15.05 20.11 16.65
CA ASP A 82 14.51 20.01 18.00
C ASP A 82 15.63 19.83 19.04
N VAL A 83 15.53 20.55 20.16
CA VAL A 83 16.53 20.50 21.24
C VAL A 83 16.71 19.09 21.82
N ASN A 84 15.64 18.29 21.83
CA ASN A 84 15.66 16.93 22.37
C ASN A 84 16.48 15.98 21.50
N PHE A 85 16.65 16.27 20.21
CA PHE A 85 17.49 15.47 19.31
C PHE A 85 18.95 15.37 19.80
N TYR A 86 19.46 16.44 20.39
CA TYR A 86 20.86 16.52 20.85
C TYR A 86 21.04 16.14 22.33
N ASN A 87 19.96 15.81 23.03
CA ASN A 87 19.98 15.51 24.46
C ASN A 87 20.18 14.00 24.76
N VAL A 88 21.05 13.34 23.99
CA VAL A 88 21.35 11.90 24.09
C VAL A 88 22.24 11.53 25.27
#